data_AF-A0A9D8BYD4-F1
#
_entry.id   AF-A0A9D8BYD4-F1
#
_cell.length_a   1.000
_cell.length_b   1.000
_cell.length_c   1.000
_cell.angle_alpha   90.00
_cell.angle_beta   90.00
_cell.angle_gamma   90.00
#
_symmetry.space_group_name_H-M   'P 1'
#
loop_
_entity.id
_entity.type
_entity.pdbx_description
1 polymer ?
#
loop_
_entity_poly.entity_id
_entity_poly.type
_entity_poly.pdbx_seq_one_letter_code
_entity_poly.pdbx_strand_id
1 'polypeptide(L)'
;MQLEHLTPGASVRGLLPDAAITVVSTQWHGADALTLTYRDFAGRVAEEILYRHDEPRLSLVEAGRPWSFDGDGAMFRLVAEAQRIRLAHLFDPVLAVHTSLVDPLPHQITAVYEAMLPRQPLRFLLADDPG
;
A
#
# COMPACT_ATOMS: atom_id res chain seq x y z
N MET A 1 -15.22 -18.84 -18.01
CA MET A 1 -14.19 -18.33 -18.95
C MET A 1 -13.90 -19.43 -19.95
N GLN A 2 -13.61 -19.14 -21.22
CA GLN A 2 -13.24 -20.16 -22.20
C GLN A 2 -11.78 -20.64 -22.01
N LEU A 3 -11.52 -21.94 -22.20
CA LEU A 3 -10.18 -22.52 -22.08
C LEU A 3 -9.16 -21.89 -23.04
N GLU A 4 -9.61 -21.35 -24.17
CA GLU A 4 -8.83 -20.62 -25.16
C GLU A 4 -8.17 -19.34 -24.61
N HIS A 5 -8.70 -18.79 -23.51
CA HIS A 5 -8.14 -17.61 -22.87
C HIS A 5 -6.96 -17.95 -21.94
N LEU A 6 -6.62 -19.23 -21.76
CA LEU A 6 -5.46 -19.68 -20.99
C LEU A 6 -4.18 -19.62 -21.83
N THR A 7 -3.65 -18.41 -21.99
CA THR A 7 -2.37 -18.17 -22.68
C THR A 7 -1.21 -18.07 -21.70
N PRO A 8 0.02 -18.48 -22.08
CA PRO A 8 1.22 -18.24 -21.26
C PRO A 8 1.31 -16.79 -20.76
N GLY A 9 1.53 -16.62 -19.46
CA GLY A 9 1.57 -15.32 -18.79
C GLY A 9 0.24 -14.83 -18.21
N ALA A 10 -0.89 -15.48 -18.53
CA ALA A 10 -2.18 -15.12 -17.94
C ALA A 10 -2.23 -15.46 -16.45
N SER A 11 -2.92 -14.63 -15.65
CA SER A 11 -3.25 -14.94 -14.25
C SER A 11 -4.68 -15.43 -14.15
N VAL A 12 -4.89 -16.54 -13.44
CA VAL A 12 -6.17 -17.25 -13.39
C VAL A 12 -6.51 -17.62 -11.94
N ARG A 13 -7.78 -17.54 -11.56
CA ARG A 13 -8.32 -18.04 -10.28
C ARG A 13 -9.27 -19.20 -10.53
N GLY A 14 -9.46 -20.04 -9.51
CA GLY A 14 -10.36 -21.20 -9.55
C GLY A 14 -9.68 -22.57 -9.68
N LEU A 15 -8.37 -22.58 -9.86
CA LEU A 15 -7.53 -23.80 -9.78
C LEU A 15 -7.13 -24.10 -8.33
N LEU A 16 -6.72 -23.06 -7.58
CA LEU A 16 -6.43 -23.15 -6.16
C LEU A 16 -7.51 -22.43 -5.35
N PRO A 17 -7.86 -22.90 -4.13
CA PRO A 17 -8.96 -22.35 -3.33
C PRO A 17 -8.87 -20.85 -3.06
N ASP A 18 -7.66 -20.35 -2.76
CA ASP A 18 -7.45 -18.95 -2.32
C ASP A 18 -6.32 -18.24 -3.07
N ALA A 19 -5.87 -18.76 -4.21
CA ALA A 19 -4.73 -18.21 -4.92
C ALA A 19 -4.97 -18.08 -6.42
N ALA A 20 -4.46 -16.98 -6.99
CA ALA A 20 -4.27 -16.89 -8.42
C ALA A 20 -3.01 -17.66 -8.81
N ILE A 21 -3.06 -18.30 -9.97
CA ILE A 21 -1.93 -18.99 -10.59
C ILE A 21 -1.54 -18.25 -11.87
N THR A 22 -0.26 -18.34 -12.23
CA THR A 22 0.24 -17.82 -13.51
C THR A 22 0.41 -18.98 -14.47
N VAL A 23 -0.21 -18.88 -15.65
CA VAL A 23 -0.08 -19.86 -16.72
C VAL A 23 1.36 -19.83 -17.26
N VAL A 24 2.05 -20.97 -17.21
CA VAL A 24 3.41 -21.13 -17.75
C VAL A 24 3.33 -21.64 -19.18
N SER A 25 2.52 -22.68 -19.40
CA SER A 25 2.28 -23.25 -20.73
C SER A 25 0.94 -23.98 -20.76
N THR A 26 0.40 -24.13 -21.97
CA THR A 26 -0.81 -24.91 -22.24
C THR A 26 -0.55 -25.88 -23.38
N GLN A 27 -1.01 -27.11 -23.23
CA GLN A 27 -0.94 -28.15 -24.26
C GLN A 27 -2.34 -28.72 -24.51
N TRP A 28 -2.88 -28.52 -25.70
CA TRP A 28 -4.21 -28.99 -26.06
C TRP A 28 -4.22 -30.47 -26.42
N HIS A 29 -5.25 -31.18 -25.94
CA HIS A 29 -5.55 -32.57 -26.27
C HIS A 29 -6.91 -32.60 -26.97
N GLY A 30 -6.90 -32.37 -28.28
CA GLY A 30 -8.13 -32.19 -29.05
C GLY A 30 -8.81 -30.86 -28.74
N ALA A 31 -10.15 -30.82 -28.81
CA ALA A 31 -10.95 -29.61 -28.61
C ALA A 31 -11.50 -29.44 -27.18
N ASP A 32 -11.50 -30.51 -26.38
CA ASP A 32 -12.26 -30.55 -25.12
C ASP A 32 -11.40 -30.60 -23.86
N ALA A 33 -10.09 -30.80 -24.01
CA ALA A 33 -9.16 -30.92 -22.90
C ALA A 33 -7.85 -30.19 -23.18
N LEU A 34 -7.26 -29.61 -22.15
CA LEU A 34 -5.88 -29.10 -22.19
C LEU A 34 -5.14 -29.44 -20.90
N THR A 35 -3.85 -29.68 -21.03
CA THR A 35 -2.93 -29.74 -19.89
C THR A 35 -2.38 -28.35 -19.64
N LEU A 36 -2.60 -27.85 -18.43
CA LEU A 36 -2.15 -26.54 -17.97
C LEU A 36 -0.94 -26.73 -17.06
N THR A 37 0.21 -26.20 -17.47
CA THR A 37 1.34 -26.00 -16.55
C THR A 37 1.22 -24.60 -15.95
N TYR A 38 1.20 -24.52 -14.63
CA TYR A 38 1.06 -23.25 -13.92
C TYR A 38 2.07 -23.09 -12.79
N ARG A 39 2.26 -21.84 -12.39
CA ARG A 39 3.07 -21.46 -11.23
C ARG A 39 2.18 -20.82 -10.18
N ASP A 40 2.29 -21.27 -8.94
CA ASP A 40 1.60 -20.65 -7.80
C ASP A 40 2.33 -19.39 -7.29
N PHE A 41 1.74 -18.70 -6.31
CA PHE A 41 2.34 -17.51 -5.68
C PHE A 41 3.64 -17.80 -4.92
N ALA A 42 3.85 -19.05 -4.50
CA ALA A 42 5.07 -19.50 -3.82
C ALA A 42 6.17 -19.89 -4.82
N GLY A 43 5.92 -19.78 -6.13
CA GLY A 43 6.87 -20.13 -7.18
C GLY A 43 6.90 -21.62 -7.53
N ARG A 44 6.05 -22.45 -6.93
CA ARG A 44 5.96 -23.88 -7.23
C ARG A 44 5.27 -24.07 -8.56
N VAL A 45 5.80 -24.99 -9.36
CA VAL A 45 5.21 -25.36 -10.65
C VAL A 45 4.43 -26.64 -10.48
N ALA A 46 3.21 -26.66 -11.00
CA ALA A 46 2.33 -27.82 -11.01
C ALA A 46 1.65 -27.94 -12.38
N GLU A 47 1.11 -29.12 -12.63
CA GLU A 47 0.43 -29.47 -13.87
C GLU A 47 -0.96 -30.02 -13.54
N GLU A 48 -1.97 -29.57 -14.28
CA GLU A 48 -3.36 -30.03 -14.11
C GLU A 48 -4.01 -30.15 -15.49
N ILE A 49 -4.83 -31.20 -15.67
CA ILE A 49 -5.63 -31.38 -16.89
C ILE A 49 -6.97 -30.70 -16.65
N LEU A 50 -7.37 -29.81 -17.57
CA LEU A 50 -8.62 -29.08 -17.56
C LEU A 50 -9.50 -29.51 -18.72
N TYR A 51 -10.81 -29.58 -18.45
CA TYR A 51 -11.83 -29.89 -19.43
C TYR A 51 -12.83 -28.74 -19.56
N ARG A 52 -13.70 -28.79 -20.58
CA ARG A 52 -14.76 -27.78 -20.78
C ARG A 52 -15.68 -27.58 -19.58
N HIS A 53 -15.92 -28.62 -18.77
CA HIS A 53 -16.74 -28.50 -17.57
C HIS A 53 -16.05 -27.73 -16.44
N ASP A 54 -14.74 -27.50 -16.51
CA ASP A 54 -13.99 -26.66 -15.57
C ASP A 54 -14.09 -25.16 -15.91
N GLU A 55 -14.49 -24.79 -17.14
CA GLU A 55 -14.63 -23.40 -17.56
C GLU A 55 -15.45 -22.49 -16.62
N PRO A 56 -16.54 -22.97 -15.96
CA PRO A 56 -17.30 -22.16 -15.02
C PRO A 56 -16.57 -21.84 -13.71
N ARG A 57 -15.63 -22.71 -13.26
CA ARG A 57 -14.84 -22.44 -12.04
C ARG A 57 -13.68 -21.49 -12.30
N LEU A 58 -13.27 -21.33 -13.56
CA LEU A 58 -12.12 -20.52 -13.95
C LEU A 58 -12.54 -19.07 -14.21
N SER A 59 -11.79 -18.15 -13.61
CA SER A 59 -11.89 -16.72 -13.89
C SER A 59 -10.51 -16.15 -14.21
N LEU A 60 -10.39 -15.44 -15.33
CA LEU A 60 -9.19 -14.65 -15.62
C LEU A 60 -9.09 -13.55 -14.56
N VAL A 61 -7.96 -13.46 -13.89
CA VAL A 61 -7.63 -12.28 -13.09
C VAL A 61 -7.25 -11.23 -14.12
N GLU A 62 -8.15 -10.30 -14.42
CA GLU A 62 -7.78 -9.10 -15.17
C GLU A 62 -6.55 -8.51 -14.51
N ALA A 63 -5.45 -8.48 -15.27
CA ALA A 63 -4.24 -7.82 -14.85
C ALA A 63 -4.52 -6.31 -14.81
N GLY A 64 -5.10 -5.84 -13.71
CA GLY A 64 -4.55 -4.61 -13.14
C GLY A 64 -3.07 -4.91 -12.99
N ARG A 65 -2.22 -4.30 -13.83
CA ARG A 65 -0.78 -4.54 -13.78
C ARG A 65 -0.37 -4.44 -12.31
N PRO A 66 0.33 -5.42 -11.74
CA PRO A 66 1.01 -5.19 -10.48
C PRO A 66 1.80 -3.90 -10.64
N TRP A 67 1.47 -2.88 -9.84
CA TRP A 67 1.99 -1.51 -10.00
C TRP A 67 1.56 -0.82 -11.30
N SER A 68 0.26 -0.83 -11.62
CA SER A 68 -0.32 -0.10 -12.75
C SER A 68 -0.13 1.42 -12.64
N PHE A 69 0.07 1.96 -11.43
CA PHE A 69 0.20 3.40 -11.14
C PHE A 69 -0.90 4.25 -11.80
N ASP A 70 -2.06 3.66 -12.05
CA ASP A 70 -3.22 4.24 -12.73
C ASP A 70 -4.22 4.88 -11.76
N GLY A 71 -3.86 4.95 -10.47
CA GLY A 71 -4.63 5.67 -9.46
C GLY A 71 -4.65 7.17 -9.72
N ASP A 72 -5.63 7.86 -9.09
CA ASP A 72 -5.74 9.31 -9.18
C ASP A 72 -4.53 10.01 -8.54
N GLY A 73 -3.66 10.56 -9.39
CA GLY A 73 -2.46 11.29 -8.97
C GLY A 73 -2.77 12.54 -8.15
N ALA A 74 -3.90 13.21 -8.37
CA ALA A 74 -4.30 14.38 -7.60
C ALA A 74 -4.68 13.99 -6.17
N MET A 75 -5.44 12.90 -6.02
CA MET A 75 -5.79 12.32 -4.71
C MET A 75 -4.54 11.83 -3.98
N PHE A 76 -3.65 11.12 -4.67
CA PHE A 76 -2.39 10.66 -4.08
C PHE A 76 -1.55 11.83 -3.55
N ARG A 77 -1.38 12.90 -4.34
CA ARG A 77 -0.66 14.10 -3.92
C ARG A 77 -1.30 14.76 -2.70
N LEU A 78 -2.63 14.88 -2.68
CA LEU A 78 -3.36 15.48 -1.56
C LEU A 78 -3.12 14.70 -0.26
N VAL A 79 -3.22 13.38 -0.31
CA VAL A 79 -2.96 12.52 0.86
C VAL A 79 -1.51 12.59 1.29
N ALA A 80 -0.56 12.62 0.34
CA ALA A 80 0.87 12.77 0.65
C ALA A 80 1.15 14.10 1.38
N GLU A 81 0.56 15.22 0.93
CA GLU A 81 0.68 16.50 1.62
C GLU A 81 0.03 16.50 3.00
N ALA A 82 -1.15 15.88 3.14
CA ALA A 82 -1.79 15.73 4.45
C ALA A 82 -0.91 14.94 5.43
N GLN A 83 -0.26 13.87 4.95
CA GLN A 83 0.71 13.12 5.77
C GLN A 83 1.95 13.93 6.10
N ARG A 84 2.48 14.71 5.16
CA ARG A 84 3.62 15.61 5.39
C ARG A 84 3.32 16.61 6.51
N ILE A 85 2.14 17.26 6.48
CA ILE A 85 1.72 18.21 7.52
C ILE A 85 1.53 17.48 8.86
N ARG A 86 0.81 16.35 8.86
CA ARG A 86 0.53 15.57 10.07
C ARG A 86 1.81 15.11 10.77
N LEU A 87 2.85 14.78 10.01
CA LEU A 87 4.12 14.26 10.51
C LEU A 87 5.20 15.33 10.66
N ALA A 88 4.92 16.60 10.33
CA ALA A 88 5.90 17.67 10.37
C ALA A 88 6.57 17.81 11.76
N HIS A 89 5.84 17.52 12.84
CA HIS A 89 6.34 17.65 14.21
C HIS A 89 7.48 16.67 14.55
N LEU A 90 7.68 15.63 13.72
CA LEU A 90 8.80 14.70 13.89
C LEU A 90 10.13 15.32 13.44
N PHE A 91 10.07 16.34 12.59
CA PHE A 91 11.26 16.99 12.00
C PHE A 91 11.43 18.43 12.49
N ASP A 92 10.38 19.02 13.04
CA ASP A 92 10.41 20.35 13.64
C ASP A 92 9.95 20.26 15.12
N PRO A 93 10.90 20.31 16.08
CA PRO A 93 10.58 20.21 17.51
C PRO A 93 9.77 21.42 18.02
N VAL A 94 9.75 22.54 17.30
CA VAL A 94 9.01 23.76 17.65
C VAL A 94 7.89 24.05 16.65
N LEU A 95 7.38 23.03 15.94
CA LEU A 95 6.32 23.18 14.93
C LEU A 95 5.11 23.97 15.43
N ALA A 96 4.73 23.75 16.69
CA ALA A 96 3.58 24.44 17.27
C ALA A 96 3.81 25.96 17.35
N VAL A 97 5.05 26.43 17.55
CA VAL A 97 5.38 27.86 17.49
C VAL A 97 5.24 28.39 16.07
N HIS A 98 5.87 27.73 15.10
CA HIS A 98 5.89 28.17 13.70
C HIS A 98 4.50 28.19 13.03
N THR A 99 3.54 27.45 13.57
CA THR A 99 2.15 27.41 13.07
C THR A 99 1.16 28.16 13.96
N SER A 100 1.64 28.78 15.04
CA SER A 100 0.82 29.59 15.93
C SER A 100 0.64 31.02 15.41
N LEU A 101 -0.32 31.73 16.01
CA LEU A 101 -0.48 33.18 15.84
C LEU A 101 0.41 33.98 16.80
N VAL A 102 1.30 33.32 17.54
CA VAL A 102 2.21 33.96 18.50
C VAL A 102 3.50 34.29 17.78
N ASP A 103 4.07 35.46 18.08
CA ASP A 103 5.42 35.85 17.66
C ASP A 103 6.34 35.83 18.89
N PRO A 104 6.84 34.65 19.30
CA PRO A 104 7.57 34.54 20.55
C PRO A 104 9.01 35.01 20.39
N LEU A 105 9.50 35.67 21.44
CA LEU A 105 10.90 36.02 21.54
C LEU A 105 11.77 34.76 21.79
N PRO A 106 13.05 34.77 21.40
CA PRO A 106 13.92 33.59 21.56
C PRO A 106 13.95 33.03 22.99
N HIS A 107 13.95 33.90 24.01
CA HIS A 107 13.94 33.48 25.40
C HIS A 107 12.62 32.82 25.83
N GLN A 108 11.49 33.21 25.23
CA GLN A 108 10.17 32.61 25.50
C GLN A 108 10.12 31.17 24.95
N ILE A 109 10.70 30.93 23.76
CA ILE A 109 10.82 29.58 23.19
C ILE A 109 11.66 28.70 24.11
N THR A 110 12.84 29.17 24.53
CA THR A 110 13.73 28.44 25.46
C THR A 110 13.04 28.15 26.80
N ALA A 111 12.35 29.13 27.38
CA ALA A 111 11.64 28.97 28.64
C ALA A 111 10.61 27.83 28.59
N VAL A 112 9.85 27.72 27.50
CA VAL A 112 8.84 26.67 27.35
C VAL A 112 9.45 25.33 26.94
N TYR A 113 10.20 25.30 25.83
CA TYR A 113 10.62 24.05 25.20
C TYR A 113 11.80 23.37 25.90
N GLU A 114 12.72 24.13 26.47
CA GLU A 114 13.90 23.57 27.13
C GLU A 114 13.73 23.49 28.64
N ALA A 115 13.08 24.48 29.27
CA ALA A 115 12.90 24.50 30.71
C ALA A 115 11.57 23.86 31.16
N MET A 116 10.41 24.28 30.62
CA MET A 116 9.13 23.80 31.15
C MET A 116 8.75 22.40 30.69
N LEU A 117 8.65 22.16 29.37
CA LEU A 117 8.12 20.90 28.81
C LEU A 117 8.80 19.61 29.32
N PRO A 118 10.14 19.57 29.55
CA PRO A 118 10.78 18.37 30.07
C PRO A 118 10.43 18.03 31.53
N ARG A 119 9.87 18.97 32.30
CA ARG A 119 9.55 18.77 33.71
C ARG A 119 8.21 18.04 33.85
N GLN A 120 8.26 16.76 34.25
CA GLN A 120 7.08 15.97 34.58
C GLN A 120 7.17 15.43 36.02
N PRO A 121 6.28 15.87 36.95
CA PRO A 121 5.20 16.85 36.76
C PRO A 121 5.73 18.28 36.59
N LEU A 122 4.98 19.12 35.86
CA LEU A 122 5.36 20.51 35.63
C LEU A 122 5.24 21.30 36.94
N ARG A 123 6.38 21.65 37.53
CA ARG A 123 6.50 22.55 38.69
C ARG A 123 7.54 23.61 38.37
N PHE A 124 7.08 24.79 38.00
CA PHE A 124 7.93 25.88 37.53
C PHE A 124 7.28 27.23 37.88
N LEU A 125 8.09 28.21 38.26
CA LEU A 125 7.66 29.61 38.41
C LEU A 125 8.24 30.40 37.24
N LEU A 126 7.37 30.90 36.35
CA LEU A 126 7.75 31.86 35.33
C LEU A 126 7.51 33.27 35.90
N ALA A 127 8.60 33.99 36.14
CA ALA A 127 8.58 35.36 36.65
C ALA A 127 9.25 36.28 35.62
N ASP A 128 8.78 36.21 34.38
CA ASP A 128 9.24 37.06 33.29
C ASP A 128 8.54 38.42 33.36
N ASP A 129 9.21 39.47 32.87
CA ASP A 129 8.63 40.81 32.84
C ASP A 129 7.47 40.87 31.82
N PRO A 130 6.39 41.63 32.08
CA PRO A 130 5.26 41.71 31.15
C PRO A 130 5.66 42.38 29.83
N GLY A 131 5.51 41.66 28.72
CA GLY A 131 5.81 42.12 27.36
C GLY A 131 5.97 40.95 26.39
#